data_AF-A0A7S0HBX4-F1
#
_entry.id   AF-A0A7S0HBX4-F1
#
_cell.length_a   1.000
_cell.length_b   1.000
_cell.length_c   1.000
_cell.angle_alpha   90.00
_cell.angle_beta   90.00
_cell.angle_gamma   90.00
#
_symmetry.space_group_name_H-M   'P 1'
#
loop_
_entity.id
_entity.type
_entity.pdbx_description
1 polymer ?
#
loop_
_entity_poly.entity_id
_entity_poly.type
_entity_poly.pdbx_seq_one_letter_code
_entity_poly.pdbx_strand_id
1 'polypeptide(L)'
;SGGGGGGGSSGGKSKSKSKSMPGGGVRDVGEVVRLSNQFYSLIPHTTEKRKALQVIDTPQLLKEKIELVEALGNIEMAARVIDTGKGSGFDVHPVDLRYKQLGAELTPVERGGELHALLESYLQKTHASTHSTYTLELDQAFEVEREGEAKAFKDVGNRQLLWHGSRLTNWCGILSQGLRIAPPEA
;
A
#
# COMPACT_ATOMS: atom_id res chain seq x y z
N SER A 1 -23.28 -89.95 -7.36
CA SER A 1 -24.22 -88.85 -7.06
C SER A 1 -23.39 -87.57 -7.05
N GLY A 2 -23.45 -86.70 -8.06
CA GLY A 2 -24.61 -85.87 -8.39
C GLY A 2 -24.89 -84.92 -7.21
N GLY A 3 -24.72 -83.60 -7.25
CA GLY A 3 -24.55 -82.64 -8.33
C GLY A 3 -25.23 -81.33 -7.91
N GLY A 4 -24.60 -80.17 -8.21
CA GLY A 4 -25.19 -78.82 -8.22
C GLY A 4 -25.60 -78.19 -6.87
N GLY A 5 -25.45 -76.89 -6.62
CA GLY A 5 -24.96 -75.76 -7.41
C GLY A 5 -25.35 -74.45 -6.70
N GLY A 6 -24.73 -73.34 -7.09
CA GLY A 6 -25.33 -72.01 -6.97
C GLY A 6 -24.45 -70.89 -6.37
N GLY A 7 -23.96 -70.01 -7.26
CA GLY A 7 -24.26 -68.58 -7.15
C GLY A 7 -23.14 -67.58 -6.81
N GLY A 8 -22.93 -66.63 -7.73
CA GLY A 8 -22.40 -65.25 -7.48
C GLY A 8 -20.90 -65.07 -7.77
N SER A 9 -20.43 -64.43 -8.86
CA SER A 9 -20.53 -63.00 -9.23
C SER A 9 -20.07 -62.09 -8.08
N SER A 10 -19.13 -61.14 -8.16
CA SER A 10 -18.48 -60.37 -9.24
C SER A 10 -17.40 -59.48 -8.59
N GLY A 11 -16.58 -58.82 -9.42
CA GLY A 11 -16.16 -57.45 -9.12
C GLY A 11 -14.71 -57.27 -8.69
N GLY A 12 -13.84 -57.03 -9.67
CA GLY A 12 -12.54 -56.39 -9.42
C GLY A 12 -12.72 -55.01 -8.79
N LYS A 13 -11.84 -54.66 -7.85
CA LYS A 13 -11.66 -53.28 -7.39
C LYS A 13 -10.21 -52.85 -7.59
N SER A 14 -10.06 -52.02 -8.59
CA SER A 14 -8.94 -51.15 -8.92
C SER A 14 -8.36 -50.47 -7.67
N LYS A 15 -7.06 -50.61 -7.44
CA LYS A 15 -6.32 -49.79 -6.47
C LYS A 15 -6.12 -48.40 -7.05
N SER A 16 -7.01 -47.46 -6.72
CA SER A 16 -6.75 -46.03 -6.91
C SER A 16 -5.75 -45.56 -5.86
N LYS A 17 -4.50 -45.28 -6.27
CA LYS A 17 -3.57 -44.48 -5.48
C LYS A 17 -4.12 -43.05 -5.39
N SER A 18 -4.64 -42.67 -4.23
CA SER A 18 -4.92 -41.26 -3.93
C SER A 18 -3.58 -40.54 -3.70
N LYS A 19 -3.14 -39.82 -4.73
CA LYS A 19 -2.02 -38.87 -4.66
C LYS A 19 -2.55 -37.64 -3.90
N SER A 20 -2.17 -37.48 -2.63
CA SER A 20 -2.47 -36.25 -1.89
C SER A 20 -1.66 -35.10 -2.48
N MET A 21 -2.35 -34.06 -2.92
CA MET A 21 -1.73 -32.77 -3.25
C MET A 21 -1.46 -31.99 -1.95
N PRO A 22 -0.36 -31.22 -1.84
CA PRO A 22 -0.11 -30.38 -0.68
C PRO A 22 -0.90 -29.07 -0.86
N GLY A 23 -1.99 -28.92 -0.11
CA GLY A 23 -2.77 -27.68 -0.05
C GLY A 23 -3.15 -27.36 1.39
N GLY A 24 -2.75 -26.18 1.86
CA GLY A 24 -3.21 -25.56 3.10
C GLY A 24 -2.31 -25.79 4.31
N GLY A 25 -1.34 -24.89 4.53
CA GLY A 25 -0.64 -24.80 5.81
C GLY A 25 -1.65 -24.49 6.91
N VAL A 26 -1.74 -25.36 7.91
CA VAL A 26 -2.53 -25.11 9.13
C VAL A 26 -1.95 -23.87 9.79
N ARG A 27 -2.75 -22.79 9.90
CA ARG A 27 -2.34 -21.58 10.61
C ARG A 27 -2.18 -21.94 12.08
N ASP A 28 -0.97 -21.81 12.62
CA ASP A 28 -0.76 -21.92 14.06
C ASP A 28 -1.36 -20.70 14.75
N VAL A 29 -2.56 -20.89 15.30
CA VAL A 29 -3.32 -19.85 16.00
C VAL A 29 -2.52 -19.30 17.19
N GLY A 30 -1.71 -20.12 17.85
CA GLY A 30 -0.86 -19.70 18.97
C GLY A 30 0.22 -18.72 18.52
N GLU A 31 0.85 -19.00 17.39
CA GLU A 31 1.89 -18.15 16.82
C GLU A 31 1.33 -16.80 16.34
N VAL A 32 0.16 -16.80 15.69
CA VAL A 32 -0.51 -15.55 15.25
C VAL A 32 -0.86 -14.64 16.43
N VAL A 33 -1.36 -15.22 17.54
CA VAL A 33 -1.65 -14.48 18.77
C VAL A 33 -0.36 -13.92 19.38
N ARG A 34 0.71 -14.73 19.44
CA ARG A 34 2.02 -14.32 19.97
C ARG A 34 2.59 -13.13 19.20
N LEU A 35 2.60 -13.20 17.86
CA LEU A 35 3.08 -12.14 16.98
C LEU A 35 2.21 -10.87 17.09
N SER A 36 0.89 -11.02 17.20
CA SER A 36 -0.01 -9.88 17.42
C SER A 36 0.31 -9.15 18.73
N ASN A 37 0.52 -9.90 19.82
CA ASN A 37 0.91 -9.32 21.11
C ASN A 37 2.28 -8.63 21.06
N GLN A 38 3.23 -9.21 20.33
CA GLN A 38 4.55 -8.59 20.12
C GLN A 38 4.42 -7.26 19.37
N PHE A 39 3.62 -7.21 18.29
CA PHE A 39 3.35 -5.98 17.54
C PHE A 39 2.77 -4.87 18.43
N TYR A 40 1.74 -5.19 19.24
CA TYR A 40 1.12 -4.20 20.13
C TYR A 40 1.99 -3.77 21.30
N SER A 41 2.98 -4.58 21.68
CA SER A 41 3.97 -4.21 22.69
C SER A 41 5.01 -3.23 22.15
N LEU A 42 5.32 -3.29 20.84
CA LEU A 42 6.26 -2.39 20.18
C LEU A 42 5.62 -1.06 19.77
N ILE A 43 4.38 -1.11 19.29
CA ILE A 43 3.65 0.07 18.82
C ILE A 43 2.50 0.33 19.77
N PRO A 44 2.54 1.39 20.59
CA PRO A 44 1.44 1.74 21.49
C PRO A 44 0.14 1.95 20.72
N HIS A 45 -0.93 1.31 21.16
CA HIS A 45 -2.27 1.45 20.59
C HIS A 45 -3.25 1.88 21.67
N THR A 46 -4.10 2.86 21.35
CA THR A 46 -5.24 3.23 22.19
C THR A 46 -6.46 2.44 21.77
N THR A 47 -7.06 1.70 22.71
CA THR A 47 -8.40 1.12 22.55
C THR A 47 -9.37 1.82 23.48
N GLU A 48 -10.66 1.72 23.19
CA GLU A 48 -11.70 2.10 24.14
C GLU A 48 -11.48 1.35 25.46
N LYS A 49 -11.67 2.03 26.59
CA LYS A 49 -11.42 1.47 27.92
C LYS A 49 -12.16 0.12 28.04
N ARG A 50 -11.38 -0.97 28.23
CA ARG A 50 -11.80 -2.39 28.36
C ARG A 50 -11.91 -3.20 27.07
N LYS A 51 -11.61 -2.67 25.89
CA LYS A 51 -11.57 -3.48 24.66
C LYS A 51 -10.20 -4.13 24.50
N ALA A 52 -10.18 -5.47 24.47
CA ALA A 52 -8.97 -6.23 24.17
C ALA A 52 -8.45 -5.88 22.77
N LEU A 53 -7.13 -5.90 22.62
CA LEU A 53 -6.50 -5.74 21.31
C LEU A 53 -6.85 -6.94 20.45
N GLN A 54 -7.32 -6.66 19.24
CA GLN A 54 -7.75 -7.68 18.29
C GLN A 54 -6.55 -8.46 17.73
N VAL A 55 -6.69 -9.77 17.55
CA VAL A 55 -5.66 -10.59 16.93
C VAL A 55 -5.57 -10.24 15.44
N ILE A 56 -4.35 -10.15 14.89
CA ILE A 56 -4.10 -9.82 13.48
C ILE A 56 -4.13 -11.13 12.68
N ASP A 57 -5.32 -11.66 12.42
CA ASP A 57 -5.53 -12.99 11.80
C ASP A 57 -6.14 -12.95 10.38
N THR A 58 -6.50 -11.75 9.91
CA THR A 58 -7.02 -11.52 8.56
C THR A 58 -6.03 -10.73 7.69
N PRO A 59 -5.93 -11.03 6.38
CA PRO A 59 -5.10 -10.25 5.45
C PRO A 59 -5.46 -8.77 5.42
N GLN A 60 -6.75 -8.45 5.57
CA GLN A 60 -7.25 -7.07 5.60
C GLN A 60 -6.68 -6.32 6.81
N LEU A 61 -6.78 -6.92 8.00
CA LEU A 61 -6.26 -6.31 9.21
C LEU A 61 -4.73 -6.20 9.19
N LEU A 62 -4.04 -7.21 8.65
CA LEU A 62 -2.58 -7.14 8.45
C LEU A 62 -2.20 -5.96 7.56
N LYS A 63 -2.90 -5.81 6.42
CA LYS A 63 -2.68 -4.68 5.51
C LYS A 63 -2.89 -3.33 6.19
N GLU A 64 -3.95 -3.18 6.97
CA GLU A 64 -4.20 -1.95 7.75
C GLU A 64 -3.06 -1.64 8.73
N LYS A 65 -2.45 -2.66 9.35
CA LYS A 65 -1.31 -2.49 10.25
C LYS A 65 -0.02 -2.15 9.52
N ILE A 66 0.21 -2.70 8.33
CA ILE A 66 1.32 -2.32 7.46
C ILE A 66 1.19 -0.84 7.06
N GLU A 67 0.01 -0.43 6.57
CA GLU A 67 -0.26 0.97 6.19
C GLU A 67 -0.10 1.93 7.38
N LEU A 68 -0.42 1.50 8.60
CA LEU A 68 -0.16 2.28 9.82
C LEU A 68 1.34 2.50 10.03
N VAL A 69 2.15 1.45 9.95
CA VAL A 69 3.60 1.54 10.17
C VAL A 69 4.27 2.41 9.09
N GLU A 70 3.87 2.25 7.83
CA GLU A 70 4.34 3.09 6.72
C GLU A 70 4.00 4.57 6.95
N ALA A 71 2.78 4.87 7.38
CA ALA A 71 2.37 6.23 7.69
C ALA A 71 3.17 6.83 8.85
N LEU A 72 3.43 6.06 9.92
CA LEU A 72 4.27 6.51 11.04
C LEU A 72 5.71 6.81 10.58
N GLY A 73 6.29 5.96 9.73
CA GLY A 73 7.60 6.20 9.14
C GLY A 73 7.65 7.48 8.30
N ASN A 74 6.62 7.73 7.48
CA ASN A 74 6.54 8.95 6.68
C ASN A 74 6.38 10.22 7.53
N ILE A 75 5.62 10.15 8.63
CA ILE A 75 5.48 11.26 9.60
C ILE A 75 6.82 11.56 10.26
N GLU A 76 7.56 10.53 10.67
CA GLU A 76 8.87 10.66 11.30
C GLU A 76 9.88 11.34 10.36
N MET A 77 9.92 10.90 9.09
CA MET A 77 10.75 11.54 8.07
C MET A 77 10.35 13.00 7.83
N ALA A 78 9.04 13.28 7.72
CA ALA A 78 8.54 14.64 7.56
C ALA A 78 8.93 15.53 8.76
N ALA A 79 8.90 14.97 9.98
CA ALA A 79 9.34 15.68 11.17
C ALA A 79 10.85 15.98 11.15
N ARG A 80 11.69 15.04 10.70
CA ARG A 80 13.14 15.28 10.51
C ARG A 80 13.43 16.37 9.50
N VAL A 81 12.72 16.35 8.38
CA VAL A 81 12.77 17.41 7.36
C VAL A 81 12.51 18.75 8.05
N ILE A 82 11.38 18.89 8.75
CA ILE A 82 10.99 20.14 9.43
C ILE A 82 12.00 20.60 10.50
N ASP A 83 12.61 19.70 11.27
CA ASP A 83 13.47 20.06 12.40
C ASP A 83 14.86 20.58 11.97
N THR A 84 15.37 20.12 10.82
CA THR A 84 16.68 20.55 10.29
C THR A 84 16.71 22.00 9.77
N GLY A 85 15.55 22.67 9.68
CA GLY A 85 15.43 24.06 9.25
C GLY A 85 15.72 25.13 10.32
N LYS A 86 16.07 24.74 11.55
CA LYS A 86 16.28 25.67 12.69
C LYS A 86 17.62 26.44 12.68
N GLY A 87 18.46 26.26 11.66
CA GLY A 87 19.84 26.79 11.63
C GLY A 87 20.15 27.87 10.58
N SER A 88 19.22 28.18 9.67
CA SER A 88 19.44 29.23 8.66
C SER A 88 18.98 30.59 9.19
N GLY A 89 19.81 31.63 9.03
CA GLY A 89 19.58 32.97 9.54
C GLY A 89 18.21 33.57 9.19
N PHE A 90 17.84 34.64 9.91
CA PHE A 90 16.57 35.37 9.91
C PHE A 90 15.99 35.82 8.55
N ASP A 91 16.62 35.51 7.42
CA ASP A 91 16.30 36.04 6.09
C ASP A 91 15.47 35.10 5.19
N VAL A 92 15.23 33.84 5.59
CA VAL A 92 14.47 32.88 4.76
C VAL A 92 13.19 32.45 5.46
N HIS A 93 12.06 32.50 4.75
CA HIS A 93 10.78 32.10 5.31
C HIS A 93 10.78 30.59 5.66
N PRO A 94 10.25 30.16 6.82
CA PRO A 94 10.28 28.77 7.25
C PRO A 94 9.63 27.76 6.28
N VAL A 95 8.64 28.20 5.49
CA VAL A 95 8.02 27.34 4.47
C VAL A 95 8.98 27.09 3.31
N ASP A 96 9.76 28.08 2.91
CA ASP A 96 10.71 27.97 1.80
C ASP A 96 11.86 27.02 2.18
N LEU A 97 12.28 27.04 3.45
CA LEU A 97 13.21 26.07 4.01
C LEU A 97 12.68 24.64 3.91
N ARG A 98 11.43 24.41 4.32
CA ARG A 98 10.78 23.09 4.23
C ARG A 98 10.60 22.64 2.80
N TYR A 99 10.22 23.56 1.91
CA TYR A 99 10.07 23.30 0.48
C TYR A 99 11.40 22.86 -0.14
N LYS A 100 12.50 23.57 0.13
CA LYS A 100 13.84 23.19 -0.36
C LYS A 100 14.26 21.79 0.09
N GLN A 101 13.92 21.40 1.31
CA GLN A 101 14.24 20.06 1.82
C GLN A 101 13.45 18.93 1.15
N LEU A 102 12.37 19.23 0.41
CA LEU A 102 11.68 18.23 -0.41
C LEU A 102 12.54 17.77 -1.59
N GLY A 103 13.55 18.52 -2.03
CA GLY A 103 14.34 18.15 -3.21
C GLY A 103 13.50 17.94 -4.48
N ALA A 104 12.36 18.63 -4.55
CA ALA A 104 11.38 18.52 -5.62
C ALA A 104 10.85 19.91 -5.98
N GLU A 105 10.86 20.24 -7.25
CA GLU A 105 10.26 21.45 -7.79
C GLU A 105 8.79 21.20 -8.10
N LEU A 106 7.92 22.06 -7.56
CA LEU A 106 6.46 22.03 -7.75
C LEU A 106 6.04 23.29 -8.51
N THR A 107 5.72 23.13 -9.78
CA THR A 107 5.29 24.23 -10.64
C THR A 107 3.78 24.19 -10.82
N PRO A 108 3.02 25.25 -10.43
CA PRO A 108 1.58 25.26 -10.61
C PRO A 108 1.18 25.15 -12.08
N VAL A 109 0.24 24.27 -12.39
CA VAL A 109 -0.36 24.16 -13.73
C VAL A 109 -1.40 25.26 -13.88
N GLU A 110 -1.34 25.99 -14.99
CA GLU A 110 -2.29 27.06 -15.29
C GLU A 110 -3.71 26.51 -15.46
N ARG A 111 -4.65 27.06 -14.69
CA ARG A 111 -6.06 26.69 -14.77
C ARG A 111 -6.65 27.14 -16.12
N GLY A 112 -7.29 26.22 -16.82
CA GLY A 112 -7.84 26.47 -18.16
C GLY A 112 -6.85 26.23 -19.31
N GLY A 113 -5.57 25.97 -19.00
CA GLY A 113 -4.60 25.54 -20.00
C GLY A 113 -4.84 24.12 -20.52
N GLU A 114 -4.13 23.74 -21.58
CA GLU A 114 -4.27 22.41 -22.23
C GLU A 114 -3.98 21.26 -21.26
N LEU A 115 -2.92 21.38 -20.46
CA LEU A 115 -2.56 20.36 -19.48
C LEU A 115 -3.62 20.23 -18.37
N HIS A 116 -4.16 21.34 -17.88
CA HIS A 116 -5.24 21.31 -16.89
C HIS A 116 -6.48 20.62 -17.45
N ALA A 117 -6.90 20.97 -18.67
CA ALA A 117 -8.04 20.36 -19.33
C ALA A 117 -7.84 18.85 -19.57
N LEU A 118 -6.61 18.43 -19.93
CA LEU A 118 -6.25 17.03 -20.07
C LEU A 118 -6.37 16.27 -18.74
N LEU A 119 -5.81 16.82 -17.66
CA LEU A 119 -5.88 16.21 -16.32
C LEU A 119 -7.32 16.11 -15.82
N GLU A 120 -8.11 17.18 -15.99
CA GLU A 120 -9.53 17.19 -15.62
C GLU A 120 -10.31 16.14 -16.43
N SER A 121 -10.07 16.06 -17.74
CA SER A 121 -10.69 15.03 -18.59
C SER A 121 -10.28 13.62 -18.15
N TYR A 122 -9.00 13.42 -17.82
CA TYR A 122 -8.50 12.12 -17.39
C TYR A 122 -9.12 11.70 -16.04
N LEU A 123 -9.24 12.63 -15.10
CA LEU A 123 -9.88 12.41 -13.79
C LEU A 123 -11.34 11.98 -13.96
N GLN A 124 -12.14 12.75 -14.71
CA GLN A 124 -13.57 12.48 -14.88
C GLN A 124 -13.83 11.18 -15.65
N LYS A 125 -13.05 10.90 -16.71
CA LYS A 125 -13.23 9.70 -17.55
C LYS A 125 -12.81 8.41 -16.86
N THR A 126 -11.93 8.48 -15.86
CA THR A 126 -11.42 7.30 -15.15
C THR A 126 -12.05 7.09 -13.78
N HIS A 127 -13.04 7.92 -13.40
CA HIS A 127 -13.83 7.69 -12.21
C HIS A 127 -14.72 6.45 -12.39
N ALA A 128 -14.39 5.37 -11.67
CA ALA A 128 -15.14 4.12 -11.72
C ALA A 128 -16.60 4.32 -11.28
N SER A 129 -17.54 3.79 -12.08
CA SER A 129 -18.98 3.86 -11.78
C SER A 129 -19.37 3.17 -10.47
N THR A 130 -18.56 2.24 -9.99
CA THR A 130 -18.73 1.55 -8.70
C THR A 130 -18.34 2.41 -7.49
N HIS A 131 -17.59 3.50 -7.69
CA HIS A 131 -17.17 4.42 -6.62
C HIS A 131 -18.04 5.69 -6.62
N SER A 132 -19.36 5.51 -6.57
CA SER A 132 -20.36 6.60 -6.67
C SER A 132 -20.67 7.30 -5.35
N THR A 133 -20.01 6.91 -4.25
CA THR A 133 -20.22 7.51 -2.92
C THR A 133 -19.64 8.91 -2.78
N TYR A 134 -18.79 9.34 -3.73
CA TYR A 134 -18.18 10.65 -3.79
C TYR A 134 -17.97 11.09 -5.24
N THR A 135 -17.78 12.39 -5.45
CA THR A 135 -17.33 12.99 -6.70
C THR A 135 -15.93 13.56 -6.53
N LEU A 136 -15.20 13.73 -7.63
CA LEU A 136 -13.87 14.33 -7.64
C LEU A 136 -13.90 15.61 -8.46
N GLU A 137 -13.30 16.67 -7.92
CA GLU A 137 -13.10 17.96 -8.59
C GLU A 137 -11.60 18.28 -8.58
N LEU A 138 -11.08 18.74 -9.72
CA LEU A 138 -9.68 19.16 -9.82
C LEU A 138 -9.54 20.59 -9.29
N ASP A 139 -9.03 20.72 -8.07
CA ASP A 139 -8.80 22.03 -7.46
C ASP A 139 -7.47 22.65 -7.90
N GLN A 140 -6.37 21.93 -7.71
CA GLN A 140 -5.04 22.38 -8.11
C GLN A 140 -4.25 21.23 -8.72
N ALA A 141 -3.40 21.57 -9.68
CA ALA A 141 -2.45 20.66 -10.29
C ALA A 141 -1.06 21.28 -10.27
N PHE A 142 -0.05 20.46 -10.05
CA PHE A 142 1.34 20.86 -10.01
C PHE A 142 2.15 19.89 -10.86
N GLU A 143 3.01 20.42 -11.71
CA GLU A 143 4.10 19.65 -12.32
C GLU A 143 5.15 19.40 -11.24
N VAL A 144 5.66 18.18 -11.19
CA VAL A 144 6.61 17.74 -10.17
C VAL A 144 7.89 17.31 -10.86
N GLU A 145 9.00 17.98 -10.55
CA GLU A 145 10.34 17.58 -10.97
C GLU A 145 11.20 17.26 -9.74
N ARG A 146 11.50 15.97 -9.55
CA ARG A 146 12.34 15.53 -8.44
C ARG A 146 13.80 15.46 -8.85
N GLU A 147 14.68 15.89 -7.94
CA GLU A 147 16.12 15.90 -8.19
C GLU A 147 16.64 14.50 -8.55
N GLY A 148 17.27 14.37 -9.72
CA GLY A 148 17.88 13.12 -10.19
C GLY A 148 16.91 12.07 -10.75
N GLU A 149 15.60 12.23 -10.61
CA GLU A 149 14.61 11.23 -11.07
C GLU A 149 14.61 11.09 -12.60
N ALA A 150 14.66 12.20 -13.33
CA ALA A 150 14.78 12.19 -14.78
C ALA A 150 16.04 11.47 -15.29
N LYS A 151 17.16 11.56 -14.54
CA LYS A 151 18.42 10.87 -14.88
C LYS A 151 18.38 9.38 -14.56
N ALA A 152 17.63 9.00 -13.51
CA ALA A 152 17.48 7.60 -13.09
C ALA A 152 16.41 6.85 -13.90
N PHE A 153 15.49 7.57 -14.55
CA PHE A 153 14.42 7.00 -15.35
C PHE A 153 14.96 6.19 -16.53
N LYS A 154 14.46 4.95 -16.68
CA LYS A 154 14.80 4.06 -17.79
C LYS A 154 13.59 3.91 -18.70
N ASP A 155 13.72 4.37 -19.94
CA ASP A 155 12.71 4.11 -20.95
C ASP A 155 12.78 2.64 -21.40
N VAL A 156 11.69 1.92 -21.16
CA VAL A 156 11.52 0.50 -21.53
C VAL A 156 10.42 0.31 -22.57
N GLY A 157 9.89 1.40 -23.15
CA GLY A 157 8.73 1.39 -24.03
C GLY A 157 7.39 1.35 -23.28
N ASN A 158 6.29 1.53 -24.02
CA ASN A 158 4.91 1.60 -23.48
C ASN A 158 4.75 2.56 -22.29
N ARG A 159 5.28 3.79 -22.43
CA ARG A 159 5.17 4.81 -21.40
C ARG A 159 3.71 5.26 -21.24
N GLN A 160 3.21 5.21 -20.01
CA GLN A 160 1.84 5.62 -19.65
C GLN A 160 1.85 6.56 -18.45
N LEU A 161 0.92 7.50 -18.44
CA LEU A 161 0.58 8.29 -17.25
C LEU A 161 -0.45 7.50 -16.44
N LEU A 162 -0.19 7.29 -15.14
CA LEU A 162 -1.03 6.46 -14.26
C LEU A 162 -1.29 7.17 -12.93
N TRP A 163 -2.41 6.84 -12.30
CA TRP A 163 -2.78 7.37 -10.99
C TRP A 163 -2.07 6.63 -9.84
N HIS A 164 -1.61 7.40 -8.85
CA HIS A 164 -1.19 6.88 -7.55
C HIS A 164 -1.83 7.71 -6.44
N GLY A 165 -2.74 7.09 -5.67
CA GLY A 165 -3.35 7.71 -4.50
C GLY A 165 -2.60 7.33 -3.22
N SER A 166 -2.31 8.30 -2.36
CA SER A 166 -1.69 8.08 -1.06
C SER A 166 -2.29 8.99 0.01
N ARG A 167 -2.10 8.65 1.29
CA ARG A 167 -2.56 9.46 2.41
C ARG A 167 -1.79 10.78 2.46
N LEU A 168 -2.44 11.84 2.97
CA LEU A 168 -1.83 13.18 3.01
C LEU A 168 -0.45 13.19 3.72
N THR A 169 -0.33 12.42 4.79
CA THR A 169 0.88 12.25 5.60
C THR A 169 2.07 11.68 4.82
N ASN A 170 1.82 11.00 3.71
CA ASN A 170 2.85 10.30 2.96
C ASN A 170 3.49 11.18 1.88
N TRP A 171 2.84 12.26 1.44
CA TRP A 171 3.33 13.06 0.31
C TRP A 171 4.67 13.73 0.57
N CYS A 172 4.97 14.14 1.81
CA CYS A 172 6.29 14.68 2.14
C CYS A 172 7.41 13.63 1.90
N GLY A 173 7.17 12.37 2.28
CA GLY A 173 8.09 11.26 2.03
C GLY A 173 8.18 10.90 0.54
N ILE A 174 7.05 10.90 -0.18
CA ILE A 174 7.01 10.59 -1.62
C ILE A 174 7.73 11.67 -2.44
N LEU A 175 7.52 12.96 -2.13
CA LEU A 175 8.18 14.04 -2.85
C LEU A 175 9.69 14.07 -2.58
N SER A 176 10.11 13.81 -1.34
CA SER A 176 11.53 13.80 -0.98
C SER A 176 12.28 12.56 -1.48
N GLN A 177 11.70 11.37 -1.36
CA GLN A 177 12.43 10.11 -1.58
C GLN A 177 11.88 9.29 -2.74
N GLY A 178 10.67 9.58 -3.20
CA GLY A 178 10.03 8.89 -4.30
C GLY A 178 9.11 7.78 -3.85
N LEU A 179 8.47 7.16 -4.83
CA LEU A 179 7.73 5.94 -4.61
C LEU A 179 8.71 4.80 -4.30
N ARG A 180 8.61 4.26 -3.09
CA ARG A 180 9.43 3.15 -2.62
C ARG A 180 8.64 1.85 -2.67
N ILE A 181 9.33 0.77 -2.96
CA ILE A 181 8.80 -0.57 -2.79
C ILE A 181 8.72 -0.84 -1.29
N ALA A 182 7.69 -1.56 -0.85
CA ALA A 182 7.60 -2.00 0.53
C ALA A 182 8.90 -2.72 0.93
N PRO A 183 9.40 -2.49 2.15
CA PRO A 183 10.62 -3.13 2.61
C PRO A 183 10.48 -4.67 2.56
N PRO A 184 11.58 -5.41 2.35
CA PRO A 184 11.54 -6.87 2.23
C PRO A 184 11.05 -7.57 3.50
N GLU A 185 11.09 -6.89 4.65
CA GLU A 185 10.55 -7.34 5.93
C GLU A 185 9.02 -7.16 6.10
N ALA A 186 8.31 -6.57 5.12
CA ALA A 186 6.87 -6.32 5.15
C ALA A 186 6.00 -7.55 4.81
#